data_AF-A0A2K8NXK4-F1
#
_entry.id   AF-A0A2K8NXK4-F1
#
_cell.length_a   1.000
_cell.length_b   1.000
_cell.length_c   1.000
_cell.angle_alpha   90.00
_cell.angle_beta   90.00
_cell.angle_gamma   90.00
#
_symmetry.space_group_name_H-M   'P 1'
#
loop_
_entity.id
_entity.type
_entity.pdbx_description
1 polymer ?
#
loop_
_entity_poly.entity_id
_entity_poly.type
_entity_poly.pdbx_seq_one_letter_code
_entity_poly.pdbx_strand_id
1 'polypeptide(L)'
;MKSIKGNLIVKNKLFKNAYLHDKKIYNSIFINCVFRNITFSAEFSKVKFKNCKFQSCIFEFDSEWRKIRFIECSFTKNLFFPKTFKHIYFKSNIFYKNLTSGNILENNKFVYKVKGIKDISQITWGDHY
;
A
#
# COMPACT_ATOMS: atom_id res chain seq x y z
N MET A 1 -23.25 10.29 3.64
CA MET A 1 -22.30 9.15 3.60
C MET A 1 -21.60 9.04 4.96
N LYS A 2 -21.78 7.95 5.71
CA LYS A 2 -21.18 7.79 7.05
C LYS A 2 -19.66 7.63 6.92
N SER A 3 -18.94 8.72 7.17
CA SER A 3 -17.51 8.71 7.52
C SER A 3 -17.30 7.70 8.64
N ILE A 4 -16.47 6.68 8.41
CA ILE A 4 -16.04 5.78 9.48
C ILE A 4 -14.53 5.82 9.53
N LYS A 5 -14.08 6.42 10.63
CA LYS A 5 -12.83 6.19 11.35
C LYS A 5 -11.56 6.89 10.83
N GLY A 6 -11.43 8.16 11.22
CA GLY A 6 -10.11 8.73 11.48
C GLY A 6 -9.59 8.33 12.86
N ASN A 7 -8.31 8.58 13.13
CA ASN A 7 -7.68 8.40 14.46
C ASN A 7 -7.72 6.96 15.01
N LEU A 8 -7.65 5.96 14.14
CA LEU A 8 -7.61 4.57 14.58
C LEU A 8 -6.24 4.11 14.98
N ILE A 9 -6.21 3.21 15.94
CA ILE A 9 -5.09 2.29 16.15
C ILE A 9 -5.62 0.87 16.05
N VAL A 10 -5.25 0.18 14.98
CA VAL A 10 -5.64 -1.21 14.71
C VAL A 10 -4.41 -2.09 14.85
N LYS A 11 -4.50 -3.14 15.67
CA LYS A 11 -3.38 -4.05 15.94
C LYS A 11 -3.79 -5.50 15.71
N ASN A 12 -2.89 -6.31 15.14
CA ASN A 12 -3.00 -7.77 15.07
C ASN A 12 -4.31 -8.26 14.41
N LYS A 13 -4.76 -7.60 13.34
CA LYS A 13 -5.99 -7.97 12.63
C LYS A 13 -5.70 -8.58 11.26
N LEU A 14 -6.51 -9.57 10.90
CA LEU A 14 -6.60 -10.11 9.56
C LEU A 14 -7.81 -9.50 8.85
N PHE A 15 -7.56 -8.81 7.74
CA PHE A 15 -8.56 -8.37 6.78
C PHE A 15 -8.42 -9.26 5.55
N LYS A 16 -9.50 -9.93 5.13
CA LYS A 16 -9.47 -10.80 3.96
C LYS A 16 -10.72 -10.68 3.11
N ASN A 17 -10.57 -10.86 1.79
CA ASN A 17 -11.65 -10.99 0.81
C ASN A 17 -12.67 -9.87 0.91
N ALA A 18 -12.21 -8.61 0.86
CA ALA A 18 -13.08 -7.46 1.03
C ALA A 18 -12.82 -6.38 -0.02
N TYR A 19 -13.89 -5.71 -0.40
CA TYR A 19 -13.89 -4.52 -1.25
C TYR A 19 -14.08 -3.29 -0.37
N LEU A 20 -13.05 -2.45 -0.25
CA LEU A 20 -13.11 -1.22 0.52
C LEU A 20 -13.40 -0.05 -0.41
N HIS A 21 -14.69 0.20 -0.66
CA HIS A 21 -15.21 1.27 -1.52
C HIS A 21 -15.80 2.43 -0.72
N ASP A 22 -15.68 3.65 -1.24
CA ASP A 22 -16.24 4.90 -0.66
C ASP A 22 -15.83 5.16 0.80
N LYS A 23 -14.70 4.59 1.24
CA LYS A 23 -14.19 4.81 2.60
C LYS A 23 -13.15 5.91 2.59
N LYS A 24 -13.18 6.75 3.62
CA LYS A 24 -12.11 7.71 3.93
C LYS A 24 -11.43 7.28 5.22
N ILE A 25 -10.17 6.89 5.14
CA ILE A 25 -9.35 6.49 6.27
C ILE A 25 -8.24 7.52 6.44
N TYR A 26 -8.24 8.21 7.57
CA TYR A 26 -7.28 9.27 7.83
C TYR A 26 -6.66 9.18 9.23
N ASN A 27 -5.46 9.73 9.39
CA ASN A 27 -4.76 9.81 10.69
C ASN A 27 -4.74 8.48 11.48
N SER A 28 -4.59 7.35 10.79
CA SER A 28 -4.77 6.03 11.39
C SER A 28 -3.48 5.23 11.36
N ILE A 29 -3.36 4.28 12.29
CA ILE A 29 -2.18 3.43 12.45
C ILE A 29 -2.62 1.97 12.45
N PHE A 30 -2.03 1.16 11.57
CA PHE A 30 -2.18 -0.28 11.51
C PHE A 30 -0.86 -0.93 11.90
N ILE A 31 -0.89 -1.86 12.85
CA ILE A 31 0.32 -2.52 13.39
C ILE A 31 0.10 -4.03 13.36
N ASN A 32 1.06 -4.77 12.77
CA ASN A 32 1.00 -6.24 12.69
C ASN A 32 -0.30 -6.76 12.03
N CYS A 33 -0.86 -5.99 11.10
CA CYS A 33 -2.08 -6.40 10.39
C CYS A 33 -1.75 -7.16 9.11
N VAL A 34 -2.65 -8.03 8.70
CA VAL A 34 -2.57 -8.75 7.42
C VAL A 34 -3.76 -8.35 6.57
N PHE A 35 -3.48 -7.91 5.34
CA PHE A 35 -4.45 -7.63 4.30
C PHE A 35 -4.24 -8.67 3.20
N ARG A 36 -5.26 -9.49 2.93
CA ARG A 36 -5.21 -10.54 1.92
C ARG A 36 -6.40 -10.45 0.98
N ASN A 37 -6.18 -10.43 -0.32
CA ASN A 37 -7.26 -10.34 -1.30
C ASN A 37 -8.19 -9.15 -0.99
N ILE A 38 -7.58 -8.00 -0.70
CA ILE A 38 -8.31 -6.76 -0.44
C ILE A 38 -8.19 -5.87 -1.65
N THR A 39 -9.32 -5.36 -2.09
CA THR A 39 -9.38 -4.32 -3.11
C THR A 39 -9.66 -2.99 -2.42
N PHE A 40 -8.75 -2.04 -2.61
CA PHE A 40 -8.81 -0.71 -2.04
C PHE A 40 -9.28 0.28 -3.11
N SER A 41 -10.54 0.70 -3.01
CA SER A 41 -11.18 1.80 -3.73
C SER A 41 -11.58 2.88 -2.70
N ALA A 42 -10.57 3.40 -2.01
CA ALA A 42 -10.77 4.26 -0.86
C ALA A 42 -9.70 5.34 -0.77
N GLU A 43 -10.02 6.40 -0.03
CA GLU A 43 -9.10 7.49 0.26
C GLU A 43 -8.33 7.21 1.55
N PHE A 44 -7.00 7.19 1.46
CA PHE A 44 -6.08 7.06 2.57
C PHE A 44 -5.24 8.33 2.71
N SER A 45 -5.25 8.95 3.89
CA SER A 45 -4.47 10.16 4.16
C SER A 45 -3.80 10.15 5.53
N LYS A 46 -2.50 10.42 5.60
CA LYS A 46 -1.74 10.43 6.87
C LYS A 46 -1.87 9.11 7.65
N VAL A 47 -1.83 7.98 6.94
CA VAL A 47 -1.94 6.65 7.52
C VAL A 47 -0.57 6.01 7.65
N LYS A 48 -0.36 5.27 8.75
CA LYS A 48 0.87 4.51 9.00
C LYS A 48 0.57 3.02 9.09
N PHE A 49 1.31 2.23 8.33
CA PHE A 49 1.34 0.78 8.44
C PHE A 49 2.71 0.36 8.98
N LYS A 50 2.73 -0.40 10.08
CA LYS A 50 3.95 -0.94 10.70
C LYS A 50 3.87 -2.45 10.79
N ASN A 51 4.87 -3.15 10.26
CA ASN A 51 4.94 -4.61 10.29
C ASN A 51 3.68 -5.29 9.72
N CYS A 52 3.08 -4.67 8.71
CA CYS A 52 1.88 -5.20 8.05
C CYS A 52 2.21 -6.01 6.80
N LYS A 53 1.35 -6.96 6.46
CA LYS A 53 1.49 -7.79 5.26
C LYS A 53 0.36 -7.51 4.29
N PHE A 54 0.68 -7.26 3.02
CA PHE A 54 -0.25 -7.09 1.91
C PHE A 54 -0.03 -8.21 0.90
N GLN A 55 -1.04 -9.04 0.71
CA GLN A 55 -0.96 -10.24 -0.12
C GLN A 55 -2.11 -10.26 -1.12
N SER A 56 -1.80 -10.26 -2.41
CA SER A 56 -2.82 -10.31 -3.46
C SER A 56 -3.85 -9.19 -3.34
N CYS A 57 -3.43 -8.00 -2.90
CA CYS A 57 -4.28 -6.81 -2.81
C CYS A 57 -4.24 -6.00 -4.11
N ILE A 58 -5.32 -5.26 -4.36
CA ILE A 58 -5.46 -4.34 -5.48
C ILE A 58 -5.65 -2.93 -4.91
N PHE A 59 -4.83 -1.99 -5.36
CA PHE A 59 -4.95 -0.57 -5.06
C PHE A 59 -5.52 0.09 -6.32
N GLU A 60 -6.84 0.29 -6.37
CA GLU A 60 -7.59 0.57 -7.62
C GLU A 60 -7.46 2.01 -8.12
N PHE A 61 -7.79 2.21 -9.39
CA PHE A 61 -7.71 3.48 -10.15
C PHE A 61 -8.52 4.65 -9.61
N ASP A 62 -9.47 4.41 -8.73
CA ASP A 62 -10.24 5.44 -8.03
C ASP A 62 -9.68 5.74 -6.64
N SER A 63 -8.76 4.92 -6.12
CA SER A 63 -8.18 5.09 -4.80
C SER A 63 -7.14 6.22 -4.75
N GLU A 64 -7.15 6.95 -3.64
CA GLU A 64 -6.23 8.06 -3.40
C GLU A 64 -5.40 7.82 -2.13
N TRP A 65 -4.08 7.81 -2.27
CA TRP A 65 -3.15 7.55 -1.19
C TRP A 65 -2.19 8.74 -1.05
N ARG A 66 -2.26 9.41 0.11
CA ARG A 66 -1.47 10.61 0.37
C ARG A 66 -0.82 10.55 1.75
N LYS A 67 0.48 10.89 1.81
CA LYS A 67 1.23 10.99 3.09
C LYS A 67 1.19 9.67 3.88
N ILE A 68 1.44 8.56 3.19
CA ILE A 68 1.38 7.21 3.79
C ILE A 68 2.77 6.76 4.19
N ARG A 69 2.87 6.07 5.32
CA ARG A 69 4.13 5.49 5.80
C ARG A 69 4.00 3.98 5.92
N PHE A 70 4.74 3.25 5.12
CA PHE A 70 4.91 1.80 5.25
C PHE A 70 6.27 1.52 5.87
N ILE A 71 6.28 0.89 7.04
CA ILE A 71 7.49 0.59 7.81
C ILE A 71 7.51 -0.90 8.11
N GLU A 72 8.56 -1.60 7.70
CA GLU A 72 8.73 -3.03 7.97
C GLU A 72 7.57 -3.88 7.40
N CYS A 73 6.91 -3.40 6.33
CA CYS A 73 5.82 -4.12 5.67
C CYS A 73 6.32 -5.05 4.55
N SER A 74 5.50 -6.05 4.22
CA SER A 74 5.74 -6.93 3.08
C SER A 74 4.59 -6.85 2.07
N PHE A 75 4.92 -6.77 0.79
CA PHE A 75 3.99 -6.73 -0.33
C PHE A 75 4.25 -7.89 -1.27
N THR A 76 3.30 -8.81 -1.37
CA THR A 76 3.40 -9.98 -2.24
C THR A 76 2.23 -10.04 -3.22
N LYS A 77 2.51 -10.12 -4.52
CA LYS A 77 1.48 -10.32 -5.57
C LYS A 77 0.40 -9.23 -5.62
N ASN A 78 0.73 -7.98 -5.27
CA ASN A 78 -0.23 -6.87 -5.28
C ASN A 78 -0.22 -6.10 -6.59
N LEU A 79 -1.33 -5.42 -6.89
CA LEU A 79 -1.50 -4.54 -8.05
C LEU A 79 -1.64 -3.08 -7.58
N PHE A 80 -0.79 -2.19 -8.05
CA PHE A 80 -0.78 -0.76 -7.71
C PHE A 80 -1.20 0.08 -8.90
N PHE A 81 -2.48 0.41 -8.93
CA PHE A 81 -3.08 1.27 -9.94
C PHE A 81 -3.84 2.48 -9.38
N PRO A 82 -3.44 3.12 -8.26
CA PRO A 82 -4.18 4.23 -7.67
C PRO A 82 -4.32 5.45 -8.59
N LYS A 83 -5.44 6.16 -8.46
CA LYS A 83 -5.61 7.52 -9.02
C LYS A 83 -4.49 8.44 -8.57
N THR A 84 -4.10 8.33 -7.30
CA THR A 84 -3.07 9.16 -6.67
C THR A 84 -2.26 8.33 -5.69
N PHE A 85 -0.93 8.38 -5.82
CA PHE A 85 0.02 7.77 -4.88
C PHE A 85 1.14 8.77 -4.61
N LYS A 86 0.93 9.70 -3.67
CA LYS A 86 1.83 10.84 -3.45
C LYS A 86 2.33 10.92 -2.01
N HIS A 87 3.60 11.29 -1.85
CA HIS A 87 4.27 11.40 -0.55
C HIS A 87 4.21 10.10 0.25
N ILE A 88 4.44 8.98 -0.45
CA ILE A 88 4.50 7.67 0.17
C ILE A 88 5.94 7.42 0.61
N TYR A 89 6.07 6.98 1.85
CA TYR A 89 7.35 6.70 2.49
C TYR A 89 7.45 5.21 2.80
N PHE A 90 8.42 4.55 2.16
CA PHE A 90 8.75 3.16 2.43
C PHE A 90 10.07 3.09 3.22
N LYS A 91 10.04 2.51 4.43
CA LYS A 91 11.23 2.17 5.24
C LYS A 91 11.28 0.68 5.55
N SER A 92 12.36 0.02 5.13
CA SER A 92 12.63 -1.40 5.43
C SER A 92 11.51 -2.35 4.98
N ASN A 93 10.90 -2.12 3.82
CA ASN A 93 9.83 -2.97 3.28
C ASN A 93 10.37 -4.01 2.30
N ILE A 94 9.61 -5.09 2.10
CA ILE A 94 9.91 -6.17 1.15
C ILE A 94 8.82 -6.19 0.08
N PHE A 95 9.22 -6.31 -1.19
CA PHE A 95 8.32 -6.41 -2.34
C PHE A 95 8.63 -7.68 -3.14
N TYR A 96 7.61 -8.46 -3.49
CA TYR A 96 7.75 -9.68 -4.27
C TYR A 96 6.57 -9.84 -5.25
N LYS A 97 6.87 -9.90 -6.55
CA LYS A 97 5.89 -10.11 -7.64
C LYS A 97 4.72 -9.09 -7.65
N ASN A 98 4.97 -7.82 -7.37
CA ASN A 98 3.92 -6.79 -7.46
C ASN A 98 3.88 -6.20 -8.88
N LEU A 99 2.74 -5.63 -9.28
CA LEU A 99 2.57 -4.85 -10.52
C LEU A 99 2.23 -3.38 -10.20
N THR A 100 2.72 -2.40 -10.98
CA THR A 100 2.49 -0.97 -10.76
C THR A 100 2.26 -0.26 -12.10
N SER A 101 1.52 0.85 -12.09
CA SER A 101 1.59 1.83 -13.19
C SER A 101 2.88 2.65 -13.13
N GLY A 102 3.40 3.05 -14.30
CA GLY A 102 4.69 3.75 -14.42
C GLY A 102 4.79 5.08 -13.66
N ASN A 103 3.67 5.79 -13.49
CA ASN A 103 3.64 7.15 -12.91
C ASN A 103 3.79 7.20 -11.38
N ILE A 104 3.88 6.05 -10.70
CA ILE A 104 4.00 5.98 -9.23
C ILE A 104 5.42 6.26 -8.76
N LEU A 105 6.42 6.16 -9.64
CA LEU A 105 7.84 6.17 -9.27
C LEU A 105 8.43 7.59 -9.10
N GLU A 106 7.90 8.59 -9.80
CA GLU A 106 8.50 9.93 -9.85
C GLU A 106 8.26 10.78 -8.58
N ASN A 107 7.26 10.45 -7.77
CA ASN A 107 6.77 11.33 -6.69
C ASN A 107 6.91 10.77 -5.27
N ASN A 108 7.64 9.65 -5.09
CA ASN A 108 7.67 8.90 -3.82
C ASN A 108 9.09 8.63 -3.31
N LYS A 109 9.26 8.66 -1.98
CA LYS A 109 10.57 8.51 -1.32
C LYS A 109 10.75 7.09 -0.80
N PHE A 110 11.72 6.39 -1.38
CA PHE A 110 12.14 5.06 -0.93
C PHE A 110 13.41 5.17 -0.09
N VAL A 111 13.38 4.66 1.14
CA VAL A 111 14.59 4.53 1.98
C VAL A 111 14.85 3.05 2.17
N TYR A 112 15.73 2.51 1.31
CA TYR A 112 16.03 1.09 1.25
C TYR A 112 16.99 0.65 2.37
N LYS A 113 16.74 -0.55 2.89
CA LYS A 113 17.78 -1.44 3.41
C LYS A 113 17.40 -2.82 2.88
N VAL A 114 17.91 -3.23 1.72
CA VAL A 114 17.55 -4.52 1.11
C VAL A 114 18.81 -5.30 0.75
N LYS A 115 18.98 -6.48 1.36
CA LYS A 115 19.67 -7.60 0.71
C LYS A 115 18.72 -8.11 -0.38
N GLY A 116 19.06 -7.92 -1.64
CA GLY A 116 18.40 -8.61 -2.77
C GLY A 116 17.69 -7.75 -3.81
N ILE A 117 17.56 -6.42 -3.63
CA ILE A 117 17.14 -5.50 -4.70
C ILE A 117 18.04 -4.27 -4.59
N LYS A 118 19.01 -4.16 -5.51
CA LYS A 118 19.94 -3.03 -5.57
C LYS A 118 19.47 -1.93 -6.53
N ASP A 119 18.49 -2.22 -7.37
CA ASP A 119 17.91 -1.28 -8.33
C ASP A 119 16.46 -1.69 -8.67
N ILE A 120 15.58 -0.71 -8.85
CA ILE A 120 14.17 -0.90 -9.21
C ILE A 120 14.00 -1.32 -10.67
N SER A 121 15.02 -1.11 -11.51
CA SER A 121 15.12 -1.67 -12.87
C SER A 121 15.13 -3.20 -12.90
N GLN A 122 15.41 -3.86 -11.76
CA GLN A 122 15.39 -5.31 -11.60
C GLN A 122 14.02 -5.87 -11.16
N ILE A 123 13.02 -5.01 -10.97
CA ILE A 123 11.63 -5.44 -10.87
C ILE A 123 11.13 -5.56 -12.31
N THR A 124 11.10 -6.78 -12.84
CA THR A 124 10.38 -7.06 -14.08
C THR A 124 8.89 -6.81 -13.85
N TRP A 125 8.44 -5.62 -14.24
CA TRP A 125 7.03 -5.33 -14.45
C TRP A 125 6.68 -6.05 -15.75
N GLY A 126 5.85 -7.09 -15.67
CA GLY A 126 5.48 -7.90 -16.84
C GLY A 126 4.99 -6.99 -17.96
N ASP A 127 5.50 -7.26 -19.16
CA ASP A 127 5.32 -6.43 -20.34
C ASP A 127 3.85 -6.15 -20.66
N HIS A 128 3.67 -4.95 -21.21
CA HIS A 128 2.44 -4.41 -21.77
C HIS A 128 1.70 -5.39 -22.68
N TYR A 129 0.39 -5.51 -22.45
CA TYR A 129 -0.63 -5.55 -23.51
C TYR A 129 -1.84 -4.75 -23.06
#